data_AF-A0A938AXH2-F1
#
_entry.id   AF-A0A938AXH2-F1
#
_cell.length_a   1.000
_cell.length_b   1.000
_cell.length_c   1.000
_cell.angle_alpha   90.00
_cell.angle_beta   90.00
_cell.angle_gamma   90.00
#
_symmetry.space_group_name_H-M   'P 1'
#
loop_
_entity.id
_entity.type
_entity.pdbx_description
1 polymer ?
#
loop_
_entity_poly.entity_id
_entity_poly.type
_entity_poly.pdbx_seq_one_letter_code
_entity_poly.pdbx_strand_id
1 'polypeptide(L)'
;LASLLVLGLLAGIVAGTGALISHLLNRGDSTTTASPQAPTSSQTHSLTVSVEHPERGTVSREPNDTNYKSGTVVQLTALPANGYVFDRWSGDANTTDSSGTTTIIMDSDRQLRAHFKIKDTTPPEISEIRVVKYSDTTATVAWKASESTTGFVKYKGDDTTSYIDSVPSATDELNNHLAKLTGLKPNSTYYYTIELVDLSGNQATSRSQLLYTLPPVKEGHEAGMRAPNLPLLPYQHCDKLPLSDGSLELAKLLGKKKLYINFWSTYCMPCVVEFPLIQTIHEQEEKRNPLDWTIITICIDGRQDRIEKLWDKYPELTGITLPILFYAEDADKGAYHVWKLPTNVFVDEDGIIRHVRLGRFNSTQEIRDVLDSI
;
A
#
# COMPACT_ATOMS: atom_id res chain seq x y z
N LEU A 1 29.81 -0.05 29.08
CA LEU A 1 30.93 -0.90 28.58
C LEU A 1 30.43 -1.64 27.35
N ALA A 2 30.99 -1.26 26.18
CA ALA A 2 31.03 -1.94 24.87
C ALA A 2 29.68 -2.28 24.16
N SER A 3 29.38 -1.72 22.97
CA SER A 3 29.99 -1.96 21.63
C SER A 3 29.64 -3.37 21.10
N LEU A 4 29.33 -3.66 19.84
CA LEU A 4 29.08 -2.98 18.55
C LEU A 4 28.77 -4.13 17.54
N LEU A 5 28.39 -3.77 16.31
CA LEU A 5 28.27 -4.58 15.07
C LEU A 5 26.94 -5.32 14.82
N VAL A 6 26.16 -5.12 13.74
CA VAL A 6 26.34 -4.75 12.30
C VAL A 6 26.20 -5.95 11.35
N LEU A 7 25.19 -5.82 10.47
CA LEU A 7 24.97 -6.37 9.11
C LEU A 7 25.01 -7.88 8.83
N GLY A 8 24.04 -8.34 8.02
CA GLY A 8 24.31 -9.41 7.05
C GLY A 8 23.13 -10.21 6.50
N LEU A 9 22.70 -9.83 5.29
CA LEU A 9 22.23 -10.64 4.16
C LEU A 9 20.87 -11.39 4.15
N LEU A 10 20.11 -11.03 3.10
CA LEU A 10 19.19 -11.88 2.35
C LEU A 10 19.94 -13.01 1.62
N ALA A 11 19.34 -14.21 1.58
CA ALA A 11 19.33 -15.09 0.41
C ALA A 11 18.27 -16.19 0.54
N GLY A 12 17.49 -16.40 -0.53
CA GLY A 12 17.04 -17.73 -0.95
C GLY A 12 15.55 -18.04 -0.78
N ILE A 13 14.79 -17.93 -1.87
CA ILE A 13 13.76 -18.92 -2.20
C ILE A 13 13.82 -19.18 -3.72
N VAL A 14 14.27 -20.39 -4.07
CA VAL A 14 14.00 -21.05 -5.36
C VAL A 14 13.12 -22.26 -5.05
N ALA A 15 11.93 -22.30 -5.63
CA ALA A 15 11.09 -23.47 -5.82
C ALA A 15 10.48 -23.27 -7.22
N GLY A 16 10.45 -24.22 -8.16
CA GLY A 16 10.43 -25.66 -8.04
C GLY A 16 9.16 -26.14 -8.74
N THR A 17 9.27 -26.65 -9.97
CA THR A 17 8.25 -27.52 -10.58
C THR A 17 8.97 -28.53 -11.47
N GLY A 18 8.90 -29.80 -11.08
CA GLY A 18 9.41 -30.92 -11.86
C GLY A 18 8.32 -31.57 -12.72
N ALA A 19 8.72 -32.50 -13.59
CA ALA A 19 8.13 -33.83 -13.71
C ALA A 19 8.92 -34.71 -14.68
N LEU A 20 9.10 -35.95 -14.25
CA LEU A 20 9.77 -37.13 -14.82
C LEU A 20 9.18 -37.65 -16.15
N ILE A 21 10.01 -38.24 -17.02
CA ILE A 21 9.74 -39.53 -17.73
C ILE A 21 11.08 -40.31 -17.92
N SER A 22 10.94 -41.64 -17.88
CA SER A 22 11.83 -42.77 -17.58
C SER A 22 12.72 -43.38 -18.70
N HIS A 23 13.71 -44.17 -18.23
CA HIS A 23 14.23 -45.45 -18.77
C HIS A 23 15.12 -45.50 -20.04
N LEU A 24 16.41 -45.88 -19.90
CA LEU A 24 17.00 -47.22 -20.15
C LEU A 24 18.53 -47.17 -20.33
N LEU A 25 19.17 -48.31 -20.03
CA LEU A 25 20.60 -48.56 -19.89
C LEU A 25 21.35 -48.82 -21.21
N ASN A 26 22.58 -48.27 -21.27
CA ASN A 26 23.85 -48.87 -21.70
C ASN A 26 24.12 -49.28 -23.18
N ARG A 27 25.22 -48.69 -23.69
CA ARG A 27 26.24 -49.15 -24.68
C ARG A 27 25.82 -49.60 -26.09
N GLY A 28 26.32 -48.85 -27.07
CA GLY A 28 26.53 -49.27 -28.46
C GLY A 28 27.48 -48.29 -29.15
N ASP A 29 28.56 -48.83 -29.70
CA ASP A 29 29.72 -48.13 -30.25
C ASP A 29 29.48 -47.66 -31.71
N SER A 30 30.28 -46.67 -32.12
CA SER A 30 30.76 -46.43 -33.51
C SER A 30 29.83 -45.81 -34.58
N THR A 31 30.01 -44.50 -34.77
CA THR A 31 30.17 -43.78 -36.05
C THR A 31 29.13 -43.94 -37.17
N THR A 32 28.32 -42.89 -37.38
CA THR A 32 28.16 -42.30 -38.72
C THR A 32 28.02 -40.79 -38.59
N THR A 33 29.04 -40.10 -39.07
CA THR A 33 29.17 -38.66 -39.19
C THR A 33 28.12 -38.11 -40.14
N ALA A 34 27.12 -37.43 -39.59
CA ALA A 34 26.40 -36.37 -40.28
C ALA A 34 26.55 -35.13 -39.40
N SER A 35 27.41 -34.21 -39.85
CA SER A 35 27.57 -32.88 -39.27
C SER A 35 26.24 -32.12 -39.36
N PRO A 36 25.63 -31.66 -38.26
CA PRO A 36 24.85 -30.44 -38.29
C PRO A 36 25.87 -29.31 -38.26
N GLN A 37 26.15 -28.80 -39.46
CA GLN A 37 26.89 -27.59 -39.72
C GLN A 37 26.46 -26.50 -38.73
N ALA A 38 27.30 -26.21 -37.75
CA ALA A 38 27.22 -24.95 -37.03
C ALA A 38 27.31 -23.85 -38.09
N PRO A 39 26.37 -22.89 -38.15
CA PRO A 39 26.65 -21.66 -38.85
C PRO A 39 27.67 -20.90 -38.00
N THR A 40 28.94 -21.30 -38.06
CA THR A 40 30.06 -20.40 -37.74
C THR A 40 30.13 -19.40 -38.88
N SER A 41 29.17 -18.47 -38.90
CA SER A 41 29.33 -17.28 -39.69
C SER A 41 30.57 -16.56 -39.13
N SER A 42 31.53 -16.29 -40.00
CA SER A 42 32.63 -15.36 -39.72
C SER A 42 32.13 -13.91 -39.76
N GLN A 43 30.81 -13.69 -39.72
CA GLN A 43 30.23 -12.37 -39.81
C GLN A 43 30.56 -11.62 -38.53
N THR A 44 31.14 -10.46 -38.74
CA THR A 44 31.44 -9.51 -37.68
C THR A 44 30.53 -8.30 -37.82
N HIS A 45 30.18 -7.71 -36.69
CA HIS A 45 29.37 -6.51 -36.61
C HIS A 45 30.12 -5.40 -35.85
N SER A 46 29.84 -4.17 -36.24
CA SER A 46 30.41 -2.97 -35.63
C SER A 46 29.52 -2.45 -34.51
N LEU A 47 30.14 -1.94 -33.44
CA LEU A 47 29.44 -1.26 -32.35
C LEU A 47 29.90 0.19 -32.26
N THR A 48 28.99 1.10 -32.61
CA THR A 48 29.21 2.54 -32.47
C THR A 48 28.61 3.01 -31.15
N VAL A 49 29.43 3.61 -30.30
CA VAL A 49 28.98 4.22 -29.04
C VAL A 49 29.32 5.70 -29.08
N SER A 50 28.31 6.54 -28.86
CA SER A 50 28.44 7.99 -28.85
C SER A 50 28.03 8.56 -27.49
N VAL A 51 28.56 9.75 -27.16
CA VAL A 51 28.11 10.57 -26.04
C VAL A 51 27.63 11.88 -26.63
N GLU A 52 26.40 12.31 -26.30
CA GLU A 52 25.82 13.56 -26.84
C GLU A 52 26.66 14.80 -26.49
N HIS A 53 27.29 14.77 -25.31
CA HIS A 53 28.14 15.81 -24.76
C HIS A 53 29.39 15.18 -24.13
N PRO A 54 30.48 15.01 -24.88
CA PRO A 54 31.68 14.30 -24.43
C PRO A 54 32.33 14.88 -23.16
N GLU A 55 32.08 16.15 -22.86
CA GLU A 55 32.52 16.79 -21.62
C GLU A 55 31.80 16.29 -20.36
N ARG A 56 30.67 15.61 -20.52
CA ARG A 56 29.81 15.14 -19.40
C ARG A 56 30.08 13.71 -18.97
N GLY A 57 30.84 12.95 -19.75
CA GLY A 57 31.16 11.57 -19.42
C GLY A 57 31.72 10.78 -20.60
N THR A 58 32.12 9.55 -20.32
CA THR A 58 32.62 8.60 -21.32
C THR A 58 31.90 7.26 -21.16
N VAL A 59 32.17 6.33 -22.09
CA VAL A 59 31.67 4.96 -22.02
C VAL A 59 32.85 4.01 -22.17
N SER A 60 33.00 3.08 -21.24
CA SER A 60 33.87 1.92 -21.42
C SER A 60 33.07 0.75 -21.98
N ARG A 61 33.75 -0.14 -22.72
CA ARG A 61 33.17 -1.34 -23.32
C ARG A 61 34.08 -2.55 -23.05
N GLU A 62 33.47 -3.69 -22.77
CA GLU A 62 34.16 -4.96 -22.52
C GLU A 62 33.42 -6.11 -23.24
N PRO A 63 34.03 -6.80 -24.22
CA PRO A 63 35.38 -6.57 -24.75
C PRO A 63 35.52 -5.28 -25.58
N ASN A 64 36.73 -4.70 -25.57
CA ASN A 64 37.04 -3.46 -26.30
C ASN A 64 37.64 -3.73 -27.68
N ASP A 65 36.79 -4.21 -28.59
CA ASP A 65 37.13 -4.50 -29.98
C ASP A 65 36.50 -3.50 -30.95
N THR A 66 37.07 -3.39 -32.15
CA THR A 66 36.51 -2.58 -33.26
C THR A 66 35.38 -3.31 -34.01
N ASN A 67 35.44 -4.64 -34.07
CA ASN A 67 34.44 -5.49 -34.69
C ASN A 67 34.25 -6.76 -33.85
N TYR A 68 33.00 -7.19 -33.70
CA TYR A 68 32.62 -8.28 -32.83
C TYR A 68 32.07 -9.43 -33.66
N LYS A 69 32.41 -10.68 -33.33
CA LYS A 69 31.79 -11.83 -33.99
C LYS A 69 30.29 -11.84 -33.70
N SER A 70 29.51 -12.33 -34.66
CA SER A 70 28.07 -12.50 -34.45
C SER A 70 27.79 -13.31 -33.17
N GLY A 71 26.93 -12.79 -32.30
CA GLY A 71 26.61 -13.37 -30.99
C GLY A 71 27.52 -12.96 -29.83
N THR A 72 28.57 -12.16 -30.05
CA THR A 72 29.36 -11.61 -28.93
C THR A 72 28.49 -10.72 -28.04
N VAL A 73 28.61 -10.90 -26.72
CA VAL A 73 27.96 -10.04 -25.73
C VAL A 73 28.97 -8.98 -25.29
N VAL A 74 28.63 -7.71 -25.48
CA VAL A 74 29.45 -6.56 -25.08
C VAL A 74 28.79 -5.86 -23.91
N GLN A 75 29.51 -5.71 -22.81
CA GLN A 75 29.08 -4.90 -21.68
C GLN A 75 29.56 -3.46 -21.87
N LEU A 76 28.65 -2.50 -21.75
CA LEU A 76 28.93 -1.07 -21.75
C LEU A 76 28.75 -0.51 -20.35
N THR A 77 29.68 0.33 -19.91
CA THR A 77 29.59 1.06 -18.64
C THR A 77 29.77 2.55 -18.88
N ALA A 78 28.78 3.35 -18.51
CA ALA A 78 28.85 4.80 -18.53
C ALA A 78 29.68 5.30 -17.35
N LEU A 79 30.58 6.24 -17.63
CA LEU A 79 31.50 6.85 -16.68
C LEU A 79 31.24 8.36 -16.66
N PRO A 80 30.35 8.87 -15.78
CA PRO A 80 30.05 10.30 -15.69
C PRO A 80 31.29 11.12 -15.33
N ALA A 81 31.41 12.32 -15.93
CA ALA A 81 32.40 13.30 -15.52
C ALA A 81 31.99 13.98 -14.20
N ASN A 82 32.92 14.68 -13.56
CA ASN A 82 32.62 15.41 -12.32
C ASN A 82 31.49 16.43 -12.52
N GLY A 83 30.50 16.43 -11.63
CA GLY A 83 29.31 17.28 -11.71
C GLY A 83 28.18 16.73 -12.59
N TYR A 84 28.32 15.52 -13.13
CA TYR A 84 27.29 14.86 -13.96
C TYR A 84 26.91 13.50 -13.41
N VAL A 85 25.72 13.04 -13.78
CA VAL A 85 25.24 11.68 -13.57
C VAL A 85 24.78 11.08 -14.90
N PHE A 86 24.83 9.76 -14.98
CA PHE A 86 24.25 9.05 -16.09
C PHE A 86 22.72 9.24 -16.07
N ASP A 87 22.15 9.58 -17.22
CA ASP A 87 20.70 9.77 -17.35
C ASP A 87 20.05 8.53 -17.96
N ARG A 88 20.47 8.14 -19.17
CA ARG A 88 19.93 6.97 -19.88
C ARG A 88 20.79 6.56 -21.08
N TRP A 89 20.55 5.35 -21.56
CA TRP A 89 20.98 4.91 -22.89
C TRP A 89 19.91 5.23 -23.93
N SER A 90 20.30 5.39 -25.19
CA SER A 90 19.39 5.41 -26.35
C SER A 90 20.03 4.75 -27.57
N GLY A 91 19.24 4.57 -28.64
CA GLY A 91 19.63 3.80 -29.82
C GLY A 91 19.27 2.33 -29.65
N ASP A 92 20.17 1.42 -30.01
CA ASP A 92 19.98 -0.03 -29.94
C ASP A 92 20.14 -0.61 -28.51
N ALA A 93 20.03 0.24 -27.49
CA ALA A 93 20.04 -0.17 -26.09
C ALA A 93 18.66 -0.69 -25.68
N ASN A 94 18.60 -1.89 -25.11
CA ASN A 94 17.37 -2.50 -24.58
C ASN A 94 17.17 -2.24 -23.09
N THR A 95 17.64 -1.11 -22.57
CA THR A 95 17.51 -0.79 -21.14
C THR A 95 16.68 0.46 -20.91
N THR A 96 15.69 0.32 -20.03
CA THR A 96 14.89 1.42 -19.47
C THR A 96 15.39 1.83 -18.09
N ASP A 97 16.49 1.24 -17.60
CA ASP A 97 17.03 1.49 -16.28
C ASP A 97 18.21 2.49 -16.28
N SER A 98 18.37 3.19 -15.17
CA SER A 98 19.44 4.17 -14.94
C SER A 98 20.71 3.51 -14.37
N SER A 99 20.90 2.20 -14.58
CA SER A 99 21.95 1.40 -13.92
C SER A 99 23.37 1.72 -14.40
N GLY A 100 23.52 2.67 -15.33
CA GLY A 100 24.81 3.08 -15.91
C GLY A 100 25.51 1.98 -16.71
N THR A 101 24.97 0.76 -16.73
CA THR A 101 25.59 -0.43 -17.32
C THR A 101 24.55 -1.14 -18.18
N THR A 102 24.93 -1.58 -19.38
CA THR A 102 24.04 -2.34 -20.26
C THR A 102 24.82 -3.40 -21.02
N THR A 103 24.16 -4.48 -21.43
CA THR A 103 24.74 -5.50 -22.31
C THR A 103 24.09 -5.46 -23.68
N ILE A 104 24.89 -5.69 -24.72
CA ILE A 104 24.46 -5.70 -26.12
C ILE A 104 24.93 -6.99 -26.78
N ILE A 105 24.02 -7.68 -27.45
CA ILE A 105 24.33 -8.86 -28.25
C ILE A 105 24.57 -8.40 -29.69
N MET A 106 25.76 -8.69 -30.22
CA MET A 106 26.18 -8.29 -31.55
C MET A 106 25.65 -9.26 -32.61
N ASP A 107 24.37 -9.15 -32.96
CA ASP A 107 23.70 -9.91 -34.03
C ASP A 107 23.57 -9.13 -35.36
N SER A 108 23.90 -7.84 -35.31
CA SER A 108 23.83 -6.84 -36.38
C SER A 108 24.73 -5.66 -36.00
N ASP A 109 24.99 -4.73 -36.92
CA ASP A 109 25.64 -3.47 -36.55
C ASP A 109 24.78 -2.72 -35.53
N ARG A 110 25.40 -2.24 -34.44
CA ARG A 110 24.69 -1.59 -33.33
C ARG A 110 25.17 -0.16 -33.13
N GLN A 111 24.25 0.75 -32.82
CA GLN A 111 24.52 2.13 -32.47
C GLN A 111 23.85 2.51 -31.14
N LEU A 112 24.66 2.92 -30.19
CA LEU A 112 24.21 3.36 -28.87
C LEU A 112 24.68 4.78 -28.56
N ARG A 113 23.89 5.47 -27.74
CA ARG A 113 24.23 6.79 -27.22
C ARG A 113 24.03 6.83 -25.70
N ALA A 114 25.05 7.29 -24.99
CA ALA A 114 24.96 7.61 -23.57
C ALA A 114 24.52 9.07 -23.40
N HIS A 115 23.52 9.28 -22.56
CA HIS A 115 23.09 10.61 -22.12
C HIS A 115 23.49 10.83 -20.67
N PHE A 116 24.04 12.01 -20.40
CA PHE A 116 24.41 12.46 -19.06
C PHE A 116 23.72 13.79 -18.78
N LYS A 117 23.27 13.96 -17.55
CA LYS A 117 22.68 15.21 -17.05
C LYS A 117 23.50 15.77 -15.91
N ILE A 118 23.33 17.07 -15.67
CA ILE A 118 23.95 17.74 -14.53
C ILE A 118 23.50 17.01 -13.27
N LYS A 119 24.44 16.73 -12.37
CA LYS A 119 24.14 16.19 -11.06
C LYS A 119 23.42 17.27 -10.27
N ASP A 120 22.19 16.96 -9.88
CA ASP A 120 21.47 17.78 -8.93
C ASP A 120 22.09 17.62 -7.53
N THR A 121 22.35 18.77 -6.91
CA THR A 121 22.96 18.91 -5.58
C THR A 121 22.18 19.88 -4.70
N THR A 122 21.01 20.32 -5.15
CA THR A 122 20.20 21.32 -4.45
C THR A 122 19.17 20.60 -3.61
N PRO A 123 19.14 20.81 -2.28
CA PRO A 123 18.08 20.29 -1.45
C PRO A 123 16.69 20.80 -1.86
N PRO A 124 15.64 20.00 -1.72
CA PRO A 124 14.27 20.45 -1.96
C PRO A 124 13.84 21.49 -0.92
N GLU A 125 13.02 22.47 -1.32
CA GLU A 125 12.45 23.45 -0.40
C GLU A 125 11.11 22.97 0.18
N ILE A 126 10.90 23.21 1.48
CA ILE A 126 9.67 22.88 2.21
C ILE A 126 8.86 24.15 2.45
N SER A 127 7.59 24.14 2.06
CA SER A 127 6.68 25.28 2.22
C SER A 127 5.26 24.87 2.64
N GLU A 128 4.43 25.86 2.98
CA GLU A 128 3.00 25.70 3.32
C GLU A 128 2.67 24.63 4.38
N ILE A 129 3.58 24.46 5.36
CA ILE A 129 3.42 23.52 6.46
C ILE A 129 2.23 23.92 7.32
N ARG A 130 1.25 23.01 7.46
CA ARG A 130 0.06 23.22 8.29
C ARG A 130 -0.54 21.91 8.75
N VAL A 131 -1.31 21.96 9.83
CA VAL A 131 -2.19 20.86 10.26
C VAL A 131 -3.56 21.09 9.60
N VAL A 132 -4.04 20.11 8.82
CA VAL A 132 -5.31 20.24 8.07
C VAL A 132 -6.50 19.55 8.75
N LYS A 133 -6.24 18.55 9.60
CA LYS A 133 -7.24 17.84 10.41
C LYS A 133 -6.57 17.36 11.70
N TYR A 134 -7.28 17.37 12.82
CA TYR A 134 -6.77 16.83 14.08
C TYR A 134 -7.92 16.42 15.00
N SER A 135 -7.63 15.48 15.89
CA SER A 135 -8.55 14.96 16.90
C SER A 135 -7.84 14.86 18.26
N ASP A 136 -8.44 14.11 19.18
CA ASP A 136 -7.81 13.71 20.45
C ASP A 136 -6.67 12.69 20.25
N THR A 137 -6.64 11.97 19.13
CA THR A 137 -5.74 10.83 18.92
C THR A 137 -5.05 10.79 17.54
N THR A 138 -5.40 11.71 16.65
CA THR A 138 -4.89 11.78 15.28
C THR A 138 -4.59 13.21 14.86
N ALA A 139 -3.72 13.37 13.87
CA ALA A 139 -3.52 14.64 13.17
C ALA A 139 -3.02 14.41 11.75
N THR A 140 -3.49 15.21 10.79
CA THR A 140 -3.01 15.19 9.41
C THR A 140 -2.22 16.46 9.14
N VAL A 141 -0.95 16.30 8.81
CA VAL A 141 -0.03 17.38 8.46
C VAL A 141 0.08 17.46 6.94
N ALA A 142 0.02 18.68 6.40
CA ALA A 142 0.16 18.97 4.99
C ALA A 142 1.31 19.94 4.74
N TRP A 143 2.00 19.77 3.62
CA TRP A 143 3.05 20.70 3.14
C TRP A 143 3.25 20.55 1.63
N LYS A 144 4.08 21.42 1.06
CA LYS A 144 4.54 21.36 -0.33
C LYS A 144 6.05 21.21 -0.41
N ALA A 145 6.51 20.50 -1.43
CA ALA A 145 7.90 20.42 -1.84
C ALA A 145 8.13 21.16 -3.17
N SER A 146 9.30 21.77 -3.36
CA SER A 146 9.67 22.43 -4.63
C SER A 146 9.82 21.47 -5.80
N GLU A 147 9.96 20.18 -5.52
CA GLU A 147 10.18 19.11 -6.49
C GLU A 147 9.67 17.76 -5.97
N SER A 148 9.78 16.72 -6.80
CA SER A 148 9.35 15.37 -6.44
C SER A 148 10.24 14.80 -5.34
N THR A 149 9.65 14.53 -4.19
CA THR A 149 10.37 14.04 -3.00
C THR A 149 9.62 12.92 -2.31
N THR A 150 10.36 12.12 -1.56
CA THR A 150 9.80 11.29 -0.48
C THR A 150 9.82 12.10 0.80
N GLY A 151 8.67 12.21 1.48
CA GLY A 151 8.52 13.01 2.67
C GLY A 151 8.15 12.20 3.91
N PHE A 152 8.62 12.63 5.07
CA PHE A 152 8.33 12.05 6.37
C PHE A 152 8.00 13.13 7.40
N VAL A 153 7.08 12.82 8.32
CA VAL A 153 6.87 13.60 9.55
C VAL A 153 7.49 12.85 10.71
N LYS A 154 8.45 13.48 11.38
CA LYS A 154 8.94 13.04 12.69
C LYS A 154 8.29 13.87 13.77
N TYR A 155 7.78 13.22 14.81
CA TYR A 155 7.12 13.92 15.92
C TYR A 155 7.49 13.36 17.29
N LYS A 156 7.37 14.21 18.31
CA LYS A 156 7.63 13.89 19.72
C LYS A 156 6.65 14.60 20.63
N GLY A 157 6.38 14.02 21.79
CA GLY A 157 5.61 14.69 22.83
C GLY A 157 6.44 15.77 23.52
N ASP A 158 5.77 16.70 24.18
CA ASP A 158 6.44 17.72 25.04
C ASP A 158 7.15 17.09 26.25
N ASP A 159 6.74 15.88 26.63
CA ASP A 159 7.34 15.07 27.69
C ASP A 159 8.62 14.32 27.25
N THR A 160 8.99 14.35 25.95
CA THR A 160 10.16 13.62 25.43
C THR A 160 11.11 14.49 24.60
N THR A 161 12.40 14.15 24.66
CA THR A 161 13.41 14.78 23.81
C THR A 161 13.58 14.06 22.48
N SER A 162 13.34 12.76 22.45
CA SER A 162 13.46 11.89 21.28
C SER A 162 12.18 11.83 20.47
N TYR A 163 12.34 11.76 19.15
CA TYR A 163 11.26 11.46 18.22
C TYR A 163 10.69 10.07 18.53
N ILE A 164 9.37 10.02 18.64
CA ILE A 164 8.62 8.82 19.01
C ILE A 164 8.39 7.97 17.77
N ASP A 165 8.25 8.58 16.60
CA ASP A 165 7.87 7.90 15.38
C ASP A 165 8.21 8.73 14.13
N SER A 166 8.12 8.08 12.96
CA SER A 166 8.33 8.65 11.64
C SER A 166 7.25 8.16 10.69
N VAL A 167 6.43 9.08 10.17
CA VAL A 167 5.28 8.76 9.33
C VAL A 167 5.54 9.20 7.89
N PRO A 168 5.50 8.29 6.90
CA PRO A 168 5.65 8.66 5.49
C PRO A 168 4.45 9.46 4.99
N SER A 169 4.68 10.36 4.03
CA SER A 169 3.61 11.09 3.35
C SER A 169 3.09 10.35 2.12
N ALA A 170 1.80 10.47 1.85
CA ALA A 170 1.29 10.37 0.49
C ALA A 170 1.58 11.68 -0.27
N THR A 171 1.91 11.57 -1.56
CA THR A 171 2.27 12.71 -2.42
C THR A 171 1.41 12.70 -3.68
N ASP A 172 0.91 13.86 -4.11
CA ASP A 172 0.22 14.00 -5.39
C ASP A 172 1.16 14.49 -6.52
N GLU A 173 0.63 14.58 -7.75
CA GLU A 173 1.40 15.04 -8.92
C GLU A 173 1.83 16.53 -8.84
N LEU A 174 1.29 17.29 -7.87
CA LEU A 174 1.60 18.70 -7.64
C LEU A 174 2.58 18.87 -6.47
N ASN A 175 3.22 17.79 -6.01
CA ASN A 175 4.11 17.77 -4.85
C ASN A 175 3.45 18.30 -3.56
N ASN A 176 2.14 18.12 -3.43
CA ASN A 176 1.47 18.26 -2.13
C ASN A 176 1.62 16.95 -1.37
N HIS A 177 2.01 17.09 -0.11
CA HIS A 177 2.21 15.96 0.78
C HIS A 177 1.18 15.96 1.91
N LEU A 178 0.75 14.77 2.31
CA LEU A 178 -0.12 14.54 3.46
C LEU A 178 0.41 13.37 4.29
N ALA A 179 0.56 13.58 5.59
CA ALA A 179 0.90 12.53 6.55
C ALA A 179 -0.10 12.50 7.71
N LYS A 180 -0.73 11.34 7.94
CA LYS A 180 -1.67 11.11 9.05
C LYS A 180 -0.93 10.48 10.23
N LEU A 181 -0.73 11.25 11.28
CA LEU A 181 -0.29 10.79 12.60
C LEU A 181 -1.46 10.10 13.31
N THR A 182 -1.20 8.95 13.93
CA THR A 182 -2.21 8.16 14.66
C THR A 182 -1.67 7.74 16.02
N GLY A 183 -2.55 7.34 16.95
CA GLY A 183 -2.13 6.88 18.28
C GLY A 183 -1.59 7.98 19.19
N LEU A 184 -1.92 9.25 18.92
CA LEU A 184 -1.54 10.38 19.76
C LEU A 184 -2.28 10.32 21.11
N LYS A 185 -1.68 10.88 22.15
CA LYS A 185 -2.33 11.04 23.45
C LYS A 185 -3.29 12.23 23.40
N PRO A 186 -4.50 12.12 23.96
CA PRO A 186 -5.41 13.25 24.14
C PRO A 186 -4.83 14.37 25.01
N ASN A 187 -5.34 15.58 24.80
CA ASN A 187 -4.99 16.78 25.57
C ASN A 187 -3.47 16.99 25.73
N SER A 188 -2.72 16.81 24.65
CA SER A 188 -1.27 16.78 24.65
C SER A 188 -0.68 17.70 23.59
N THR A 189 0.49 18.25 23.90
CA THR A 189 1.30 19.04 22.97
C THR A 189 2.36 18.16 22.33
N TYR A 190 2.52 18.29 21.02
CA TYR A 190 3.53 17.63 20.22
C TYR A 190 4.36 18.63 19.44
N TYR A 191 5.61 18.26 19.18
CA TYR A 191 6.51 18.95 18.26
C TYR A 191 6.79 18.04 17.08
N TYR A 192 6.78 18.60 15.88
CA TYR A 192 7.08 17.83 14.68
C TYR A 192 7.98 18.59 13.71
N THR A 193 8.68 17.83 12.88
CA THR A 193 9.48 18.31 11.74
C THR A 193 9.14 17.49 10.51
N ILE A 194 9.30 18.11 9.34
CA ILE A 194 9.18 17.44 8.05
C ILE A 194 10.59 17.18 7.54
N GLU A 195 10.84 15.96 7.07
CA GLU A 195 12.07 15.57 6.39
C GLU A 195 11.73 15.16 4.96
N LEU A 196 12.47 15.72 3.99
CA LEU A 196 12.35 15.40 2.58
C LEU A 196 13.64 14.77 2.07
N VAL A 197 13.50 13.85 1.13
CA VAL A 197 14.59 13.32 0.30
C VAL A 197 14.13 13.31 -1.16
N ASP A 198 14.89 13.95 -2.06
CA ASP A 198 14.61 13.90 -3.51
C ASP A 198 15.17 12.64 -4.17
N LEU A 199 14.99 12.51 -5.49
CA LEU A 199 15.50 11.37 -6.27
C LEU A 199 17.03 11.35 -6.41
N SER A 200 17.69 12.49 -6.25
CA SER A 200 19.14 12.66 -6.27
C SER A 200 19.79 12.35 -4.91
N GLY A 201 18.97 12.19 -3.87
CA GLY A 201 19.37 11.95 -2.48
C GLY A 201 19.66 13.22 -1.68
N ASN A 202 19.36 14.42 -2.19
CA ASN A 202 19.47 15.63 -1.38
C ASN A 202 18.34 15.66 -0.35
N GLN A 203 18.63 16.21 0.82
CA GLN A 203 17.74 16.16 1.97
C GLN A 203 17.47 17.56 2.50
N ALA A 204 16.24 17.78 2.96
CA ALA A 204 15.84 18.99 3.65
C ALA A 204 15.04 18.67 4.90
N THR A 205 15.18 19.50 5.93
CA THR A 205 14.42 19.36 7.17
C THR A 205 13.80 20.71 7.54
N SER A 206 12.52 20.70 7.91
CA SER A 206 11.83 21.91 8.34
C SER A 206 12.29 22.34 9.73
N ARG A 207 11.91 23.57 10.09
CA ARG A 207 11.88 24.01 11.49
C ARG A 207 10.91 23.11 12.28
N SER A 208 11.11 23.04 13.59
CA SER A 208 10.14 22.39 14.48
C SER A 208 8.86 23.22 14.57
N GLN A 209 7.71 22.54 14.49
CA GLN A 209 6.37 23.10 14.56
C GLN A 209 5.60 22.47 15.72
N LEU A 210 4.53 23.15 16.16
CA LEU A 210 3.64 22.70 17.23
C LEU A 210 2.37 22.05 16.69
N LEU A 211 1.90 21.03 17.40
CA LEU A 211 0.62 20.36 17.21
C LEU A 211 -0.03 20.13 18.59
N TYR A 212 -1.34 20.35 18.68
CA TYR A 212 -2.12 20.08 19.89
C TYR A 212 -3.23 19.08 19.59
N THR A 213 -3.43 18.09 20.46
CA THR A 213 -4.57 17.18 20.40
C THR A 213 -5.72 17.68 21.25
N LEU A 214 -6.94 17.29 20.85
CA LEU A 214 -8.16 17.64 21.58
C LEU A 214 -8.29 16.86 22.90
N PRO A 215 -9.17 17.30 23.83
CA PRO A 215 -9.56 16.50 24.98
C PRO A 215 -10.11 15.12 24.58
N PRO A 216 -9.97 14.09 25.44
CA PRO A 216 -10.38 12.74 25.11
C PRO A 216 -11.89 12.68 24.81
N VAL A 217 -12.24 12.01 23.71
CA VAL A 217 -13.65 11.74 23.41
C VAL A 217 -14.13 10.55 24.21
N LYS A 218 -15.27 10.70 24.90
CA LYS A 218 -15.88 9.63 25.68
C LYS A 218 -16.36 8.50 24.77
N GLU A 219 -16.13 7.25 25.18
CA GLU A 219 -16.71 6.08 24.53
C GLU A 219 -18.20 5.93 24.83
N GLY A 220 -18.97 5.51 23.82
CA GLY A 220 -20.40 5.27 23.96
C GLY A 220 -21.12 5.11 22.62
N HIS A 221 -22.44 5.03 22.64
CA HIS A 221 -23.25 4.59 21.50
C HIS A 221 -23.92 5.72 20.72
N GLU A 222 -23.68 6.98 21.07
CA GLU A 222 -24.34 8.14 20.48
C GLU A 222 -23.41 8.88 19.50
N ALA A 223 -24.00 9.66 18.60
CA ALA A 223 -23.22 10.52 17.70
C ALA A 223 -22.36 11.52 18.49
N GLY A 224 -21.10 11.67 18.08
CA GLY A 224 -20.09 12.45 18.77
C GLY A 224 -19.27 11.66 19.80
N MET A 225 -19.67 10.44 20.16
CA MET A 225 -18.91 9.56 21.03
C MET A 225 -17.97 8.66 20.24
N ARG A 226 -16.92 8.16 20.90
CA ARG A 226 -16.02 7.16 20.33
C ARG A 226 -16.72 5.81 20.32
N ALA A 227 -16.67 5.14 19.17
CA ALA A 227 -17.23 3.81 18.98
C ALA A 227 -16.56 2.80 19.96
N PRO A 228 -17.32 2.14 20.85
CA PRO A 228 -16.78 1.19 21.79
C PRO A 228 -16.11 0.02 21.08
N ASN A 229 -15.02 -0.50 21.63
CA ASN A 229 -14.45 -1.74 21.14
C ASN A 229 -15.42 -2.91 21.40
N LEU A 230 -15.45 -3.86 20.48
CA LEU A 230 -16.21 -5.11 20.60
C LEU A 230 -15.38 -6.27 20.08
N PRO A 231 -15.17 -7.32 20.90
CA PRO A 231 -14.66 -8.59 20.40
C PRO A 231 -15.77 -9.32 19.64
N LEU A 232 -15.47 -9.74 18.42
CA LEU A 232 -16.40 -10.33 17.47
C LEU A 232 -15.86 -11.64 16.90
N LEU A 233 -16.74 -12.60 16.65
CA LEU A 233 -16.43 -13.86 16.01
C LEU A 233 -16.87 -13.83 14.53
N PRO A 234 -15.98 -14.13 13.59
CA PRO A 234 -16.34 -14.19 12.18
C PRO A 234 -17.26 -15.39 11.90
N TYR A 235 -18.20 -15.23 10.97
CA TYR A 235 -19.03 -16.34 10.48
C TYR A 235 -18.94 -16.52 8.97
N GLN A 236 -19.28 -15.50 8.19
CA GLN A 236 -19.25 -15.56 6.73
C GLN A 236 -18.69 -14.27 6.13
N HIS A 237 -18.02 -14.40 4.98
CA HIS A 237 -17.46 -13.30 4.18
C HIS A 237 -16.51 -12.36 4.97
N CYS A 238 -15.79 -12.90 5.94
CA CYS A 238 -14.88 -12.14 6.80
C CYS A 238 -13.41 -12.18 6.35
N ASP A 239 -13.12 -12.78 5.18
CA ASP A 239 -11.74 -13.05 4.71
C ASP A 239 -10.88 -11.79 4.55
N LYS A 240 -11.53 -10.64 4.31
CA LYS A 240 -10.87 -9.33 4.16
C LYS A 240 -10.69 -8.58 5.49
N LEU A 241 -11.20 -9.11 6.62
CA LEU A 241 -11.13 -8.43 7.92
C LEU A 241 -9.82 -8.75 8.65
N PRO A 242 -9.29 -7.81 9.46
CA PRO A 242 -8.03 -8.00 10.19
C PRO A 242 -8.24 -8.86 11.46
N LEU A 243 -8.46 -10.14 11.26
CA LEU A 243 -8.63 -11.12 12.34
C LEU A 243 -7.29 -11.38 13.06
N SER A 244 -7.35 -11.66 14.36
CA SER A 244 -6.23 -12.20 15.17
C SER A 244 -6.77 -13.33 15.99
N ASP A 245 -6.06 -14.45 16.00
CA ASP A 245 -6.44 -15.62 16.80
C ASP A 245 -7.89 -16.08 16.56
N GLY A 246 -8.37 -15.88 15.32
CA GLY A 246 -9.73 -16.26 14.89
C GLY A 246 -10.83 -15.27 15.29
N SER A 247 -10.52 -14.15 15.93
CA SER A 247 -11.49 -13.11 16.30
C SER A 247 -11.17 -11.74 15.70
N LEU A 248 -12.16 -10.86 15.67
CA LEU A 248 -12.00 -9.46 15.31
C LEU A 248 -12.21 -8.58 16.56
N GLU A 249 -11.23 -7.74 16.88
CA GLU A 249 -11.44 -6.60 17.77
C GLU A 249 -11.89 -5.41 16.92
N LEU A 250 -13.06 -4.84 17.20
CA LEU A 250 -13.59 -3.72 16.42
C LEU A 250 -12.62 -2.53 16.36
N ALA A 251 -11.85 -2.30 17.43
CA ALA A 251 -10.79 -1.30 17.50
C ALA A 251 -9.75 -1.43 16.38
N LYS A 252 -9.57 -2.61 15.78
CA LYS A 252 -8.66 -2.81 14.62
C LYS A 252 -9.19 -2.22 13.31
N LEU A 253 -10.49 -1.93 13.24
CA LEU A 253 -11.13 -1.25 12.12
C LEU A 253 -11.22 0.27 12.34
N LEU A 254 -11.37 0.71 13.60
CA LEU A 254 -11.45 2.12 13.96
C LEU A 254 -10.17 2.86 13.55
N GLY A 255 -10.31 4.11 13.08
CA GLY A 255 -9.17 4.96 12.73
C GLY A 255 -8.56 4.72 11.34
N LYS A 256 -8.94 3.63 10.65
CA LYS A 256 -8.37 3.21 9.37
C LYS A 256 -9.17 3.66 8.17
N LYS A 257 -10.47 3.35 8.19
CA LYS A 257 -11.46 3.70 7.17
C LYS A 257 -12.73 4.14 7.89
N LYS A 258 -13.64 4.78 7.17
CA LYS A 258 -14.99 4.94 7.68
C LYS A 258 -15.65 3.57 7.82
N LEU A 259 -16.45 3.39 8.86
CA LEU A 259 -17.01 2.10 9.23
C LEU A 259 -18.53 2.19 9.35
N TYR A 260 -19.22 1.29 8.66
CA TYR A 260 -20.65 1.09 8.78
C TYR A 260 -20.92 -0.25 9.46
N ILE A 261 -21.51 -0.19 10.66
CA ILE A 261 -21.89 -1.33 11.47
C ILE A 261 -23.42 -1.50 11.41
N ASN A 262 -23.89 -2.64 10.93
CA ASN A 262 -25.31 -3.01 10.95
C ASN A 262 -25.57 -4.11 11.99
N PHE A 263 -26.33 -3.80 13.03
CA PHE A 263 -26.81 -4.78 14.00
C PHE A 263 -28.16 -5.33 13.55
N TRP A 264 -28.27 -6.66 13.49
CA TRP A 264 -29.45 -7.35 12.98
C TRP A 264 -29.71 -8.68 13.71
N SER A 265 -30.82 -9.35 13.39
CA SER A 265 -31.14 -10.68 13.90
C SER A 265 -32.00 -11.48 12.91
N THR A 266 -31.91 -12.81 12.98
CA THR A 266 -32.65 -13.77 12.14
C THR A 266 -34.17 -13.69 12.22
N TYR A 267 -34.72 -13.12 13.30
CA TYR A 267 -36.18 -12.92 13.47
C TYR A 267 -36.65 -11.50 13.11
N CYS A 268 -35.75 -10.64 12.61
CA CYS A 268 -36.05 -9.26 12.24
C CYS A 268 -36.33 -9.13 10.74
N MET A 269 -37.62 -9.14 10.35
CA MET A 269 -37.99 -8.97 8.93
C MET A 269 -37.51 -7.62 8.33
N PRO A 270 -37.57 -6.48 9.03
CA PRO A 270 -37.02 -5.23 8.52
C PRO A 270 -35.51 -5.31 8.18
N CYS A 271 -34.74 -6.10 8.93
CA CYS A 271 -33.32 -6.32 8.69
C CYS A 271 -33.10 -7.11 7.40
N VAL A 272 -33.87 -8.18 7.21
CA VAL A 272 -33.83 -9.03 6.02
C VAL A 272 -34.14 -8.24 4.75
N VAL A 273 -35.10 -7.30 4.81
CA VAL A 273 -35.42 -6.40 3.68
C VAL A 273 -34.32 -5.37 3.39
N GLU A 274 -33.53 -4.99 4.40
CA GLU A 274 -32.46 -3.98 4.27
C GLU A 274 -31.19 -4.55 3.62
N PHE A 275 -30.90 -5.82 3.83
CA PHE A 275 -29.69 -6.50 3.37
C PHE A 275 -29.35 -6.32 1.88
N PRO A 276 -30.29 -6.47 0.92
CA PRO A 276 -29.99 -6.18 -0.49
C PRO A 276 -29.54 -4.73 -0.76
N LEU A 277 -30.03 -3.76 0.03
CA LEU A 277 -29.61 -2.36 -0.08
C LEU A 277 -28.17 -2.18 0.39
N ILE A 278 -27.83 -2.78 1.53
CA ILE A 278 -26.47 -2.72 2.10
C ILE A 278 -25.48 -3.44 1.17
N GLN A 279 -25.83 -4.60 0.63
CA GLN A 279 -25.02 -5.33 -0.34
C GLN A 279 -24.74 -4.48 -1.59
N THR A 280 -25.76 -3.83 -2.14
CA THR A 280 -25.60 -2.96 -3.31
C THR A 280 -24.60 -1.82 -3.03
N ILE A 281 -24.69 -1.21 -1.85
CA ILE A 281 -23.76 -0.16 -1.43
C ILE A 281 -22.35 -0.72 -1.24
N HIS A 282 -22.20 -1.89 -0.62
CA HIS A 282 -20.92 -2.54 -0.43
C HIS A 282 -20.17 -2.75 -1.75
N GLU A 283 -20.86 -3.31 -2.77
CA GLU A 283 -20.26 -3.53 -4.09
C GLU A 283 -19.93 -2.22 -4.82
N GLN A 284 -20.75 -1.19 -4.65
CA GLN A 284 -20.54 0.11 -5.28
C GLN A 284 -19.34 0.84 -4.67
N GLU A 285 -19.22 0.84 -3.34
CA GLU A 285 -18.10 1.49 -2.65
C GLU A 285 -16.79 0.72 -2.85
N GLU A 286 -16.83 -0.61 -2.91
CA GLU A 286 -15.65 -1.41 -3.30
C GLU A 286 -15.15 -1.06 -4.71
N LYS A 287 -16.04 -0.71 -5.64
CA LYS A 287 -15.68 -0.30 -7.01
C LYS A 287 -15.26 1.18 -7.09
N ARG A 288 -15.91 2.06 -6.33
CA ARG A 288 -15.70 3.51 -6.38
C ARG A 288 -14.42 3.91 -5.66
N ASN A 289 -14.28 3.49 -4.40
CA ASN A 289 -13.12 3.78 -3.58
C ASN A 289 -12.95 2.70 -2.48
N PRO A 290 -12.28 1.57 -2.79
CA PRO A 290 -12.15 0.45 -1.85
C PRO A 290 -11.39 0.80 -0.57
N LEU A 291 -10.76 1.98 -0.51
CA LEU A 291 -10.02 2.46 0.66
C LEU A 291 -10.86 3.34 1.59
N ASP A 292 -12.05 3.80 1.20
CA ASP A 292 -12.84 4.77 1.98
C ASP A 292 -13.67 4.11 3.09
N TRP A 293 -14.26 2.94 2.81
CA TRP A 293 -15.24 2.29 3.69
C TRP A 293 -14.89 0.87 4.09
N THR A 294 -15.40 0.46 5.26
CA THR A 294 -15.58 -0.92 5.67
C THR A 294 -17.01 -1.10 6.15
N ILE A 295 -17.67 -2.18 5.73
CA ILE A 295 -19.03 -2.53 6.18
C ILE A 295 -18.94 -3.85 6.92
N ILE A 296 -19.55 -3.92 8.11
CA ILE A 296 -19.71 -5.15 8.87
C ILE A 296 -21.16 -5.31 9.33
N THR A 297 -21.63 -6.55 9.41
CA THR A 297 -22.95 -6.87 9.96
C THR A 297 -22.78 -7.78 11.18
N ILE A 298 -23.47 -7.45 12.27
CA ILE A 298 -23.39 -8.17 13.54
C ILE A 298 -24.75 -8.79 13.81
N CYS A 299 -24.82 -10.11 13.73
CA CYS A 299 -26.03 -10.86 14.06
C CYS A 299 -26.08 -11.07 15.58
N ILE A 300 -26.99 -10.38 16.26
CA ILE A 300 -27.00 -10.31 17.71
C ILE A 300 -27.52 -11.57 18.41
N ASP A 301 -28.24 -12.43 17.67
CA ASP A 301 -28.73 -13.69 18.22
C ASP A 301 -27.68 -14.82 18.19
N GLY A 302 -26.60 -14.68 17.40
CA GLY A 302 -25.44 -15.57 17.41
C GLY A 302 -25.72 -17.02 17.01
N ARG A 303 -26.76 -17.29 16.21
CA ARG A 303 -27.24 -18.66 15.93
C ARG A 303 -27.07 -19.05 14.46
N GLN A 304 -25.97 -19.72 14.15
CA GLN A 304 -25.65 -20.22 12.80
C GLN A 304 -26.83 -21.02 12.18
N ASP A 305 -27.41 -21.95 12.95
CA ASP A 305 -28.55 -22.78 12.53
C ASP A 305 -29.80 -21.98 12.15
N ARG A 306 -29.96 -20.77 12.70
CA ARG A 306 -31.06 -19.88 12.35
C ARG A 306 -30.78 -19.08 11.09
N ILE A 307 -29.52 -18.74 10.84
CA ILE A 307 -29.17 -18.05 9.61
C ILE A 307 -29.25 -19.02 8.43
N GLU A 308 -28.81 -20.27 8.58
CA GLU A 308 -29.03 -21.36 7.62
C GLU A 308 -30.51 -21.47 7.20
N LYS A 309 -31.42 -21.55 8.18
CA LYS A 309 -32.86 -21.56 7.92
C LYS A 309 -33.37 -20.27 7.26
N LEU A 310 -32.74 -19.13 7.54
CA LEU A 310 -33.10 -17.87 6.94
C LEU A 310 -32.73 -17.84 5.45
N TRP A 311 -31.54 -18.34 5.10
CA TRP A 311 -31.11 -18.50 3.71
C TRP A 311 -31.96 -19.50 2.93
N ASP A 312 -32.34 -20.63 3.55
CA ASP A 312 -33.26 -21.58 2.94
C ASP A 312 -34.63 -20.95 2.64
N LYS A 313 -35.08 -20.05 3.52
CA LYS A 313 -36.35 -19.34 3.39
C LYS A 313 -36.30 -18.22 2.35
N TYR A 314 -35.14 -17.56 2.20
CA TYR A 314 -34.92 -16.42 1.31
C TYR A 314 -33.68 -16.66 0.44
N PRO A 315 -33.78 -17.53 -0.60
CA PRO A 315 -32.65 -17.91 -1.43
C PRO A 315 -31.95 -16.75 -2.12
N GLU A 316 -32.65 -15.65 -2.37
CA GLU A 316 -32.10 -14.42 -2.94
C GLU A 316 -30.99 -13.79 -2.08
N LEU A 317 -30.97 -14.09 -0.77
CA LEU A 317 -29.96 -13.58 0.17
C LEU A 317 -28.70 -14.44 0.21
N THR A 318 -28.68 -15.61 -0.44
CA THR A 318 -27.50 -16.49 -0.50
C THR A 318 -26.35 -15.90 -1.31
N GLY A 319 -26.63 -14.91 -2.16
CA GLY A 319 -25.63 -14.18 -2.94
C GLY A 319 -25.00 -12.99 -2.22
N ILE A 320 -25.39 -12.69 -0.97
CA ILE A 320 -24.83 -11.59 -0.21
C ILE A 320 -23.40 -11.93 0.22
N THR A 321 -22.50 -10.96 0.11
CA THR A 321 -21.08 -11.08 0.48
C THR A 321 -20.70 -10.15 1.62
N LEU A 322 -21.69 -9.57 2.31
CA LEU A 322 -21.45 -8.75 3.49
C LEU A 322 -20.80 -9.59 4.60
N PRO A 323 -19.77 -9.07 5.29
CA PRO A 323 -19.21 -9.75 6.45
C PRO A 323 -20.26 -9.92 7.55
N ILE A 324 -20.48 -11.16 7.98
CA ILE A 324 -21.39 -11.50 9.09
C ILE A 324 -20.54 -11.95 10.27
N LEU A 325 -20.72 -11.27 11.39
CA LEU A 325 -20.06 -11.56 12.66
C LEU A 325 -21.07 -11.80 13.78
N PHE A 326 -20.60 -12.45 14.84
CA PHE A 326 -21.31 -12.59 16.11
C PHE A 326 -20.56 -11.88 17.23
N TYR A 327 -21.25 -11.60 18.32
CA TYR A 327 -20.58 -11.26 19.57
C TYR A 327 -19.68 -12.41 20.02
N ALA A 328 -18.45 -12.11 20.43
CA ALA A 328 -17.67 -13.02 21.24
C ALA A 328 -18.33 -13.22 22.63
N GLU A 329 -17.90 -14.25 23.36
CA GLU A 329 -18.47 -14.60 24.66
C GLU A 329 -18.29 -13.49 25.69
N ASP A 330 -17.13 -12.84 25.68
CA ASP A 330 -16.72 -11.75 26.56
C ASP A 330 -17.14 -10.36 26.07
N ALA A 331 -17.86 -10.26 24.94
CA ALA A 331 -18.29 -8.99 24.40
C ALA A 331 -19.33 -8.30 25.28
N ASP A 332 -19.15 -7.00 25.54
CA ASP A 332 -20.19 -6.17 26.15
C ASP A 332 -21.31 -5.89 25.14
N LYS A 333 -22.34 -6.75 25.16
CA LYS A 333 -23.53 -6.62 24.31
C LYS A 333 -24.33 -5.34 24.57
N GLY A 334 -24.08 -4.66 25.68
CA GLY A 334 -24.68 -3.38 26.05
C GLY A 334 -23.95 -2.16 25.49
N ALA A 335 -22.72 -2.30 24.99
CA ALA A 335 -21.84 -1.18 24.62
C ALA A 335 -22.48 -0.22 23.59
N TYR A 336 -23.20 -0.79 22.61
CA TYR A 336 -23.91 -0.04 21.57
C TYR A 336 -25.40 0.20 21.88
N HIS A 337 -25.89 -0.27 23.03
CA HIS A 337 -27.28 -0.12 23.47
C HIS A 337 -28.32 -0.50 22.37
N VAL A 338 -28.14 -1.66 21.73
CA VAL A 338 -28.99 -2.10 20.62
C VAL A 338 -30.35 -2.59 21.15
N TRP A 339 -31.32 -1.67 21.25
CA TRP A 339 -32.69 -1.98 21.71
C TRP A 339 -33.73 -2.04 20.57
N LYS A 340 -33.39 -1.54 19.38
CA LYS A 340 -34.24 -1.58 18.18
C LYS A 340 -33.45 -2.17 17.00
N LEU A 341 -34.11 -2.97 16.16
CA LEU A 341 -33.48 -3.58 14.99
C LEU A 341 -34.15 -3.17 13.67
N PRO A 342 -33.38 -3.09 12.56
CA PRO A 342 -31.92 -3.03 12.56
C PRO A 342 -31.41 -1.75 13.25
N THR A 343 -30.18 -1.77 13.76
CA THR A 343 -29.49 -0.54 14.21
C THR A 343 -28.28 -0.33 13.33
N ASN A 344 -28.19 0.84 12.72
CA ASN A 344 -27.16 1.21 11.76
C ASN A 344 -26.26 2.28 12.37
N VAL A 345 -24.98 2.00 12.56
CA VAL A 345 -24.00 2.90 13.17
C VAL A 345 -22.92 3.23 12.16
N PHE A 346 -22.67 4.52 11.97
CA PHE A 346 -21.67 5.02 11.04
C PHE A 346 -20.59 5.77 11.81
N VAL A 347 -19.36 5.37 11.58
CA VAL A 347 -18.16 5.80 12.32
C VAL A 347 -17.16 6.38 11.32
N ASP A 348 -16.55 7.51 11.66
CA ASP A 348 -15.55 8.15 10.80
C ASP A 348 -14.15 7.55 10.95
N GLU A 349 -13.20 8.12 10.20
CA GLU A 349 -11.78 7.75 10.20
C GLU A 349 -11.02 8.08 11.49
N ASP A 350 -11.66 8.70 12.47
CA ASP A 350 -11.11 8.96 13.81
C ASP A 350 -11.76 8.04 14.87
N GLY A 351 -12.64 7.13 14.45
CA GLY A 351 -13.36 6.21 15.31
C GLY A 351 -14.54 6.86 16.05
N ILE A 352 -15.01 8.01 15.60
CA ILE A 352 -16.12 8.74 16.21
C ILE A 352 -17.42 8.40 15.49
N ILE A 353 -18.45 8.04 16.25
CA ILE A 353 -19.78 7.80 15.71
C ILE A 353 -20.32 9.13 15.18
N ARG A 354 -20.65 9.17 13.89
CA ARG A 354 -21.21 10.36 13.23
C ARG A 354 -22.71 10.26 13.04
N HIS A 355 -23.22 9.03 12.87
CA HIS A 355 -24.65 8.81 12.70
C HIS A 355 -25.08 7.47 13.30
N VAL A 356 -26.26 7.48 13.94
CA VAL A 356 -26.94 6.27 14.41
C VAL A 356 -28.36 6.31 13.89
N ARG A 357 -28.73 5.32 13.09
CA ARG A 357 -30.09 5.15 12.58
C ARG A 357 -30.73 3.91 13.18
N LEU A 358 -31.87 4.13 13.85
CA LEU A 358 -32.68 3.06 14.41
C LEU A 358 -33.80 2.65 13.43
N GLY A 359 -33.78 1.40 13.01
CA GLY A 359 -34.65 0.86 11.98
C GLY A 359 -34.01 0.93 10.59
N ARG A 360 -34.70 0.32 9.62
CA ARG A 360 -34.17 0.12 8.28
C ARG A 360 -34.06 1.40 7.45
N PHE A 361 -33.18 1.38 6.47
CA PHE A 361 -33.20 2.25 5.30
C PHE A 361 -34.28 1.82 4.29
N ASN A 362 -34.79 2.77 3.51
CA ASN A 362 -35.79 2.49 2.46
C ASN A 362 -35.19 2.49 1.05
N SER A 363 -33.99 3.03 0.87
CA SER A 363 -33.30 3.05 -0.42
C SER A 363 -31.78 3.05 -0.23
N THR A 364 -31.04 2.70 -1.28
CA THR A 364 -29.58 2.85 -1.32
C THR A 364 -29.15 4.30 -1.26
N GLN A 365 -29.98 5.23 -1.77
CA GLN A 365 -29.67 6.66 -1.71
C GLN A 365 -29.64 7.17 -0.26
N GLU A 366 -30.58 6.75 0.60
CA GLU A 366 -30.56 7.15 2.02
C GLU A 366 -29.28 6.67 2.73
N ILE A 367 -28.76 5.49 2.38
CA ILE A 367 -27.49 5.00 2.92
C ILE A 367 -26.35 5.88 2.41
N ARG A 368 -26.30 6.13 1.10
CA ARG A 368 -25.26 6.95 0.47
C ARG A 368 -25.23 8.37 1.02
N ASP A 369 -26.38 9.01 1.24
CA ASP A 369 -26.45 10.35 1.81
C ASP A 369 -25.80 10.41 3.20
N VAL A 370 -25.95 9.35 4.01
CA VAL A 370 -25.25 9.25 5.29
C VAL A 370 -23.75 9.05 5.09
N LEU A 371 -23.34 8.15 4.18
CA LEU A 371 -21.92 7.91 3.88
C LEU A 371 -21.23 9.21 3.40
N ASP A 372 -21.82 9.93 2.45
CA ASP A 372 -21.25 11.16 1.90
C ASP A 372 -21.24 12.32 2.93
N SER A 373 -22.02 12.23 4.01
CA SER A 373 -22.09 13.26 5.05
C SER A 373 -21.01 13.17 6.14
N ILE A 374 -20.28 12.05 6.20
CA ILE A 374 -19.26 11.78 7.24
C ILE A 374 -17.90 11.58 6.61
#